data_AF-A0A7V4IDR1-F1
#
_entry.id   AF-A0A7V4IDR1-F1
#
_cell.length_a   1.000
_cell.length_b   1.000
_cell.length_c   1.000
_cell.angle_alpha   90.00
_cell.angle_beta   90.00
_cell.angle_gamma   90.00
#
_symmetry.space_group_name_H-M   'P 1'
#
loop_
_entity.id
_entity.type
_entity.pdbx_description
1 polymer ?
#
loop_
_entity_poly.entity_id
_entity_poly.type
_entity_poly.pdbx_seq_one_letter_code
_entity_poly.pdbx_strand_id
1 'polypeptide(L)' 'MRTITRRQLAREADATRNISPGESVHVPDANGGLIITRRKRHALTPAQMLAELDALPGEWPAVKTDYLREDEA' A
#
# COMPACT_ATOMS: atom_id res chain seq x y z
N MET A 1 -10.73 -9.83 -3.65
CA MET A 1 -9.46 -9.39 -3.04
C MET A 1 -8.56 -10.61 -2.90
N ARG A 2 -7.37 -10.60 -3.52
CA ARG A 2 -6.43 -11.73 -3.50
C ARG A 2 -5.44 -11.57 -2.34
N THR A 3 -4.96 -12.67 -1.75
CA THR A 3 -4.00 -12.63 -0.63
C THR A 3 -2.65 -13.13 -1.08
N ILE A 4 -1.57 -12.43 -0.74
CA ILE A 4 -0.18 -12.85 -0.99
C ILE A 4 0.62 -12.82 0.31
N THR A 5 1.64 -13.66 0.44
CA THR A 5 2.47 -13.73 1.64
C THR A 5 3.56 -12.66 1.65
N ARG A 6 4.05 -12.28 2.84
CA ARG A 6 5.20 -11.37 2.99
C ARG A 6 6.45 -11.86 2.26
N ARG A 7 6.67 -13.19 2.20
CA ARG A 7 7.80 -13.78 1.45
C ARG A 7 7.63 -13.62 -0.06
N GLN A 8 6.40 -13.74 -0.59
CA GLN A 8 6.12 -13.51 -2.01
C GLN A 8 6.33 -12.04 -2.37
N LEU A 9 5.89 -11.12 -1.52
CA LEU A 9 6.13 -9.67 -1.70
C LEU A 9 7.62 -9.32 -1.69
N ALA A 10 8.43 -9.94 -0.82
CA ALA A 10 9.85 -9.61 -0.67
C ALA A 10 10.76 -10.24 -1.74
N ARG A 11 10.39 -11.41 -2.29
CA ARG A 11 11.22 -12.15 -3.26
C ARG A 11 11.00 -11.71 -4.69
N GLU A 12 9.79 -11.27 -5.01
CA GLU A 12 9.46 -10.70 -6.31
C GLU A 12 9.43 -9.18 -6.16
N ALA A 13 10.51 -8.49 -6.54
CA ALA A 13 10.55 -7.03 -6.56
C ALA A 13 9.37 -6.41 -7.36
N ASP A 14 8.80 -7.21 -8.27
CA ASP A 14 7.65 -6.91 -9.10
C ASP A 14 6.39 -7.74 -8.74
N ALA A 15 6.25 -8.25 -7.50
CA ALA A 15 5.02 -8.94 -7.05
C ALA A 15 3.75 -8.10 -7.33
N THR A 16 3.92 -6.78 -7.37
CA THR A 16 2.88 -5.79 -7.66
C THR A 16 2.56 -5.67 -9.17
N ARG A 17 3.43 -6.10 -10.09
CA ARG A 17 3.13 -6.18 -11.53
C ARG A 17 2.06 -7.21 -11.86
N ASN A 18 1.97 -8.27 -11.06
CA ASN A 18 0.96 -9.32 -11.21
C ASN A 18 -0.41 -8.94 -10.64
N ILE A 19 -0.53 -7.77 -10.03
CA ILE A 19 -1.80 -7.18 -9.61
C ILE A 19 -2.41 -6.50 -10.83
N SER A 20 -3.66 -6.78 -11.18
CA SER A 20 -4.30 -6.10 -12.31
C SER A 20 -4.56 -4.62 -11.98
N PRO A 21 -4.56 -3.70 -12.96
CA PRO A 21 -4.95 -2.31 -12.70
C PRO A 21 -6.36 -2.23 -12.09
N GLY A 22 -6.49 -1.59 -10.92
CA GLY A 22 -7.73 -1.52 -10.15
C GLY A 22 -7.96 -2.70 -9.20
N GLU A 23 -7.04 -3.65 -9.11
CA GLU A 23 -7.08 -4.76 -8.16
C GLU A 23 -6.33 -4.41 -6.87
N SER A 24 -6.82 -4.97 -5.76
CA SER A 24 -6.17 -4.91 -4.46
C SER A 24 -5.76 -6.31 -3.99
N VAL A 25 -4.56 -6.39 -3.43
CA VAL A 25 -4.06 -7.58 -2.75
C VAL A 25 -3.82 -7.30 -1.27
N HIS A 26 -4.10 -8.29 -0.44
CA HIS A 26 -3.87 -8.24 0.99
C HIS A 26 -2.62 -9.05 1.35
N VAL A 27 -1.77 -8.47 2.20
CA VAL A 27 -0.55 -9.07 2.72
C VAL A 27 -0.67 -9.13 4.24
N PRO A 28 -1.17 -10.24 4.81
CA PRO A 28 -1.42 -10.33 6.23
C PRO A 28 -0.11 -10.28 7.03
N ASP A 29 -0.16 -9.62 8.17
CA ASP A 29 0.87 -9.63 9.20
C ASP A 29 0.21 -9.76 10.59
N ALA A 30 1.03 -9.75 11.65
CA ALA A 30 0.54 -9.87 13.02
C ALA A 30 -0.28 -8.66 13.49
N ASN A 31 -0.23 -7.53 12.78
CA ASN A 31 -0.81 -6.24 13.14
C ASN A 31 -1.99 -5.83 12.23
N GLY A 32 -2.57 -6.76 11.48
CA GLY A 32 -3.74 -6.51 10.62
C GLY A 32 -3.44 -6.46 9.12
N GLY A 33 -2.16 -6.49 8.72
CA GLY A 33 -1.74 -6.65 7.34
C GLY A 33 -1.67 -5.36 6.52
N LEU A 34 -1.03 -5.47 5.36
CA LEU A 34 -0.87 -4.42 4.37
C LEU A 34 -1.79 -4.68 3.18
N ILE A 35 -2.57 -3.68 2.76
CA ILE A 35 -3.34 -3.73 1.52
C ILE A 35 -2.59 -2.95 0.44
N ILE A 36 -2.29 -3.61 -0.68
CA ILE A 36 -1.63 -3.00 -1.84
C ILE A 36 -2.66 -2.91 -2.97
N THR A 37 -2.98 -1.70 -3.40
CA THR A 37 -3.90 -1.44 -4.51
C THR A 37 -3.12 -0.95 -5.72
N ARG A 38 -3.23 -1.65 -6.85
CA ARG A 38 -2.66 -1.17 -8.11
C ARG A 38 -3.64 -0.22 -8.77
N ARG A 39 -3.15 0.95 -9.15
CA ARG A 39 -3.97 2.00 -9.78
C ARG A 39 -4.42 1.57 -11.18
N LYS A 40 -5.59 2.05 -11.59
CA LYS A 40 -6.04 1.94 -12.99
C LYS A 40 -5.10 2.78 -13.88
N ARG A 41 -4.92 2.37 -15.14
CA ARG A 41 -3.86 2.81 -16.08
C ARG A 41 -3.69 4.32 -16.33
N HIS A 42 -4.54 5.19 -15.78
CA HIS A 42 -4.41 6.63 -15.98
C HIS A 42 -3.42 7.23 -14.98
N ALA A 43 -2.43 7.96 -15.50
CA ALA A 43 -1.60 8.82 -14.66
C ALA A 43 -2.50 9.91 -14.07
N LEU A 44 -2.51 10.04 -12.74
CA LEU A 44 -3.21 11.14 -12.10
C LEU A 44 -2.22 12.26 -11.76
N THR A 45 -2.76 13.47 -11.70
CA THR A 45 -2.05 14.60 -11.09
C THR A 45 -1.91 14.39 -9.58
N PRO A 46 -0.96 15.08 -8.91
CA PRO A 46 -0.86 15.05 -7.45
C PRO A 46 -2.17 15.41 -6.74
N ALA A 47 -2.93 16.38 -7.26
CA ALA A 47 -4.22 16.80 -6.70
C ALA A 47 -5.27 15.68 -6.78
N GLN A 48 -5.32 14.96 -7.91
CA GLN A 48 -6.21 13.82 -8.08
C GLN A 48 -5.81 12.63 -7.19
N MET A 49 -4.52 12.42 -6.95
CA MET A 49 -4.05 11.42 -5.99
C MET A 49 -4.54 11.70 -4.57
N LEU A 50 -4.41 12.94 -4.12
CA LEU A 50 -4.87 13.35 -2.78
C LEU A 50 -6.38 13.19 -2.65
N ALA A 51 -7.14 13.64 -3.65
CA ALA A 51 -8.59 13.48 -3.66
C ALA A 51 -9.02 12.00 -3.61
N GLU A 52 -8.31 11.09 -4.30
CA GLU A 52 -8.56 9.65 -4.19
C GLU A 52 -8.25 9.10 -2.80
N LEU A 53 -7.17 9.57 -2.15
CA LEU A 53 -6.81 9.16 -0.79
C LEU A 53 -7.84 9.66 0.24
N ASP A 54 -8.30 10.90 0.11
CA ASP A 54 -9.32 11.49 0.99
C ASP A 54 -10.68 10.79 0.86
N ALA A 55 -10.97 10.23 -0.32
CA ALA A 55 -12.20 9.50 -0.59
C ALA A 55 -12.20 8.05 -0.07
N LEU A 56 -11.05 7.52 0.37
CA LEU A 56 -10.97 6.16 0.91
C LEU A 56 -11.62 6.12 2.31
N PRO A 57 -12.63 5.26 2.52
CA PRO A 57 -13.25 5.11 3.82
C PRO A 57 -12.31 4.32 4.75
N GLY A 58 -11.81 4.96 5.80
CA GLY A 58 -11.06 4.25 6.84
C GLY A 58 -10.53 5.17 7.92
N GLU A 59 -10.72 4.76 9.18
CA GLU A 59 -9.83 5.17 10.25
C GLU A 59 -8.45 4.59 9.93
N TRP A 60 -7.59 5.40 9.33
CA TRP A 60 -6.22 5.01 9.12
C TRP A 60 -5.59 4.77 10.49
N PRO A 61 -4.96 3.61 10.73
CA PRO A 61 -4.26 3.41 11.99
C PRO A 61 -3.27 4.54 12.15
N ALA A 62 -3.26 5.20 13.31
CA ALA A 62 -2.31 6.26 13.61
C ALA A 62 -0.91 5.70 13.34
N VAL A 63 -0.28 6.18 12.27
CA VAL A 63 1.07 5.75 11.91
C VAL A 63 1.96 6.20 13.04
N LYS A 64 2.52 5.24 13.80
CA LYS A 64 3.59 5.55 14.75
C LYS A 64 4.79 6.03 13.94
N THR A 65 4.95 7.34 13.84
CA THR A 65 6.07 7.99 13.14
C THR A 65 7.37 7.95 13.97
N ASP A 66 7.34 7.30 15.13
CA ASP A 66 8.45 7.14 16.06
C ASP A 66 9.69 6.45 15.43
N TYR A 67 9.53 5.78 14.28
CA TYR A 67 10.61 5.07 13.57
C TYR A 67 11.50 5.98 12.69
N LEU A 68 11.32 7.31 12.70
CA LEU A 68 12.03 8.26 11.84
C LEU A 68 12.99 9.20 12.60
N ARG A 69 13.57 8.72 13.71
CA ARG A 69 14.59 9.44 14.49
C ARG A 69 15.74 8.52 14.92
N GLU A 70 16.50 7.99 13.97
CA GLU A 70 17.91 7.66 14.21
C GLU A 70 18.67 8.12 12.96
N ASP A 71 19.78 8.85 13.17
CA ASP A 71 20.70 9.44 12.18
C ASP A 71 20.48 10.90 11.73
N GLU A 72 20.24 11.82 12.66
CA GLU A 72 20.89 13.14 12.61
C GLU A 72 21.51 13.44 13.98
N ALA A 73 22.79 13.09 14.13
CA ALA A 73 23.67 13.50 15.22
C ALA A 73 24.98 14.04 14.65
#